data_AF-A0A958D9C8-F1
#
_entry.id   AF-A0A958D9C8-F1
#
_cell.length_a   1.000
_cell.length_b   1.000
_cell.length_c   1.000
_cell.angle_alpha   90.00
_cell.angle_beta   90.00
_cell.angle_gamma   90.00
#
_symmetry.space_group_name_H-M   'P 1'
#
loop_
_entity.id
_entity.type
_entity.pdbx_description
1 polymer ?
#
loop_
_entity_poly.entity_id
_entity_poly.type
_entity_poly.pdbx_seq_one_letter_code
_entity_poly.pdbx_strand_id
1 'polypeptide(L)'
;MADLEAAYGQPSQAGFGSAVFYEPIAADDSLTDAALAKYKYFIGDLWERYGEDAWMEPWKEVYARPSGAEADIAAELRSIDDQSTALSAEMILDNVDNADASRAALSAVYDDPAVTELRVFNLGDGEAMSGLLVVGRRVESADATFLVFLLD
;
A
#
# COMPACT_ATOMS: atom_id res chain seq x y z
N MET A 1 -13.22 4.64 2.55
CA MET A 1 -12.57 3.99 3.71
C MET A 1 -13.27 2.70 4.10
N ALA A 2 -14.54 2.73 4.55
CA ALA A 2 -15.26 1.52 4.96
C ALA A 2 -15.29 0.41 3.88
N ASP A 3 -15.50 0.77 2.61
CA ASP A 3 -15.47 -0.21 1.51
C ASP A 3 -14.07 -0.77 1.25
N LEU A 4 -13.02 0.04 1.46
CA LEU A 4 -11.63 -0.39 1.32
C LEU A 4 -11.26 -1.37 2.44
N GLU A 5 -11.64 -1.09 3.68
CA GLU A 5 -11.47 -2.00 4.82
C GLU A 5 -12.31 -3.28 4.66
N ALA A 6 -13.50 -3.19 4.06
CA ALA A 6 -14.32 -4.36 3.77
C ALA A 6 -13.67 -5.27 2.71
N ALA A 7 -12.95 -4.70 1.74
CA ALA A 7 -12.25 -5.42 0.70
C ALA A 7 -10.89 -5.98 1.16
N TYR A 8 -10.13 -5.22 1.96
CA TYR A 8 -8.71 -5.51 2.27
C TYR A 8 -8.40 -5.60 3.76
N GLY A 9 -9.42 -5.67 4.61
CA GLY A 9 -9.27 -5.82 6.04
C GLY A 9 -9.05 -4.51 6.80
N GLN A 10 -9.44 -4.55 8.07
CA GLN A 10 -9.22 -3.47 9.03
C GLN A 10 -7.74 -3.36 9.43
N PRO A 11 -7.32 -2.24 10.05
CA PRO A 11 -5.98 -2.09 10.61
C PRO A 11 -5.58 -3.30 11.46
N SER A 12 -4.42 -3.90 11.18
CA SER A 12 -3.96 -5.10 11.90
C SER A 12 -2.43 -5.17 12.00
N GLN A 13 -1.93 -6.10 12.83
CA GLN A 13 -0.52 -6.48 12.93
C GLN A 13 -0.34 -7.96 12.55
N ALA A 14 -1.09 -8.41 11.53
CA ALA A 14 -1.13 -9.82 11.19
C ALA A 14 0.18 -10.34 10.57
N GLY A 15 1.00 -9.46 10.01
CA GLY A 15 2.21 -9.82 9.27
C GLY A 15 1.96 -10.66 8.03
N PHE A 16 0.70 -10.77 7.57
CA PHE A 16 0.27 -11.54 6.42
C PHE A 16 -1.13 -11.11 5.98
N GLY A 17 -1.44 -11.23 4.69
CA GLY A 17 -2.71 -10.81 4.10
C GLY A 17 -2.70 -9.32 3.79
N SER A 18 -3.84 -8.65 3.98
CA SER A 18 -3.95 -7.20 3.81
C SER A 18 -4.45 -6.47 5.05
N ALA A 19 -4.13 -5.19 5.12
CA ALA A 19 -4.68 -4.27 6.11
C ALA A 19 -4.72 -2.84 5.53
N VAL A 20 -5.79 -2.13 5.85
CA VAL A 20 -5.93 -0.71 5.54
C VAL A 20 -5.67 0.10 6.80
N PHE A 21 -4.92 1.19 6.67
CA PHE A 21 -4.69 2.17 7.74
C PHE A 21 -5.06 3.56 7.26
N TYR A 22 -5.44 4.40 8.21
CA TYR A 22 -5.73 5.80 7.98
C TYR A 22 -5.22 6.62 9.15
N GLU A 23 -4.49 7.69 8.86
CA GLU A 23 -4.08 8.66 9.87
C GLU A 23 -3.80 10.04 9.28
N PRO A 24 -3.90 11.10 10.08
CA PRO A 24 -3.37 12.41 9.74
C PRO A 24 -1.85 12.36 9.60
N ILE A 25 -1.32 12.97 8.54
CA ILE A 25 0.10 13.18 8.28
C ILE A 25 0.32 14.63 7.83
N ALA A 26 1.28 15.36 8.40
CA ALA A 26 1.48 16.74 8.00
C ALA A 26 1.87 16.84 6.51
N ALA A 27 1.59 17.99 5.89
CA ALA A 27 1.88 18.20 4.46
C ALA A 27 3.39 18.16 4.14
N ASP A 28 4.23 18.44 5.14
CA ASP A 28 5.69 18.40 5.08
C ASP A 28 6.30 17.08 5.58
N ASP A 29 5.50 16.21 6.21
CA ASP A 29 5.95 14.88 6.62
C ASP A 29 6.21 13.98 5.41
N SER A 30 7.19 13.10 5.57
CA SER A 30 7.60 12.13 4.56
C SER A 30 6.60 10.99 4.46
N LEU A 31 5.96 10.86 3.30
CA LEU A 31 5.10 9.70 3.00
C LEU A 31 5.87 8.38 3.05
N THR A 32 7.16 8.40 2.68
CA THR A 32 8.03 7.22 2.75
C THR A 32 8.23 6.77 4.19
N ASP A 33 8.48 7.70 5.11
CA ASP A 33 8.70 7.36 6.53
C ASP A 33 7.40 6.89 7.19
N ALA A 34 6.26 7.51 6.85
CA ALA A 34 4.95 7.06 7.31
C ALA A 34 4.58 5.67 6.76
N ALA A 35 4.86 5.41 5.48
CA ALA A 35 4.67 4.10 4.88
C ALA A 35 5.53 3.04 5.58
N LEU A 36 6.80 3.35 5.84
CA LEU A 36 7.69 2.45 6.58
C LEU A 36 7.19 2.21 8.02
N ALA A 37 6.64 3.22 8.69
CA ALA A 37 6.04 3.06 10.00
C ALA A 37 4.83 2.11 9.98
N LYS A 38 3.98 2.18 8.94
CA LYS A 38 2.87 1.22 8.75
C LYS A 38 3.34 -0.17 8.40
N TYR A 39 4.38 -0.29 7.59
CA TYR A 39 4.99 -1.58 7.31
C TYR A 39 5.52 -2.25 8.58
N LYS A 40 6.35 -1.54 9.37
CA LYS A 40 6.85 -1.99 10.69
C LYS A 40 5.72 -2.41 11.62
N TYR A 41 4.66 -1.59 11.69
CA TYR A 41 3.49 -1.90 12.51
C TYR A 41 2.77 -3.17 12.05
N PHE A 42 2.52 -3.31 10.75
CA PHE A 42 1.80 -4.46 10.19
C PHE A 42 2.55 -5.78 10.39
N ILE A 43 3.88 -5.76 10.25
CA ILE A 43 4.75 -6.92 10.48
C ILE A 43 4.80 -7.29 11.98
N GLY A 44 4.73 -6.31 12.88
CA GLY A 44 4.68 -6.54 14.33
C GLY A 44 5.89 -7.31 14.86
N ASP A 45 5.63 -8.34 15.68
CA ASP A 45 6.67 -9.15 16.33
C ASP A 45 7.62 -9.85 15.34
N LEU A 46 7.19 -10.07 14.10
CA LEU A 46 8.04 -10.68 13.07
C LEU A 46 9.20 -9.75 12.67
N TRP A 47 9.04 -8.44 12.85
CA TRP A 47 10.06 -7.44 12.57
C TRP A 47 11.25 -7.63 13.50
N GLU A 48 10.96 -7.75 14.80
CA GLU A 48 11.99 -7.98 15.83
C GLU A 48 12.58 -9.38 15.72
N ARG A 49 11.75 -10.38 15.39
CA ARG A 49 12.17 -11.78 15.31
C ARG A 49 13.15 -12.06 14.18
N TYR A 50 12.90 -11.51 13.00
CA TYR A 50 13.72 -11.76 11.80
C TYR A 50 14.71 -10.63 11.50
N GLY A 51 14.54 -9.48 12.14
CA GLY A 51 15.46 -8.35 12.06
C GLY A 51 15.12 -7.38 10.92
N GLU A 52 15.44 -6.11 11.14
CA GLU A 52 15.19 -5.02 10.18
C GLU A 52 15.85 -5.26 8.82
N ASP A 53 17.06 -5.83 8.80
CA ASP A 53 17.81 -6.05 7.56
C ASP A 53 17.05 -6.95 6.58
N ALA A 54 16.36 -8.00 7.05
CA ALA A 54 15.59 -8.91 6.21
C ALA A 54 14.38 -8.20 5.58
N TRP A 55 13.64 -7.42 6.38
CA TRP A 55 12.45 -6.72 5.91
C TRP A 55 12.76 -5.49 5.06
N MET A 56 13.95 -4.90 5.22
CA MET A 56 14.40 -3.72 4.49
C MET A 56 15.12 -4.06 3.19
N GLU A 57 15.61 -5.30 3.00
CA GLU A 57 16.25 -5.71 1.74
C GLU A 57 15.36 -5.48 0.50
N PRO A 58 14.08 -5.90 0.49
CA PRO A 58 13.20 -5.66 -0.66
C PRO A 58 12.52 -4.29 -0.64
N TRP A 59 12.62 -3.54 0.46
CA TRP A 59 11.96 -2.24 0.63
C TRP A 59 12.51 -1.21 -0.36
N LYS A 60 11.67 -0.82 -1.32
CA LYS A 60 11.96 0.23 -2.29
C LYS A 60 10.68 0.85 -2.82
N GLU A 61 10.74 2.12 -3.16
CA GLU A 61 9.70 2.76 -3.97
C GLU A 61 9.75 2.19 -5.39
N VAL A 62 8.61 1.70 -5.86
CA VAL A 62 8.45 1.10 -7.20
C VAL A 62 7.52 1.92 -8.09
N TYR A 63 6.76 2.83 -7.50
CA TYR A 63 5.92 3.77 -8.24
C TYR A 63 5.69 5.04 -7.44
N ALA A 64 5.67 6.18 -8.14
CA ALA A 64 5.18 7.45 -7.63
C ALA A 64 4.34 8.13 -8.72
N ARG A 65 3.12 8.54 -8.37
CA ARG A 65 2.22 9.21 -9.31
C ARG A 65 2.84 10.54 -9.75
N PRO A 66 3.07 10.77 -11.06
CA PRO A 66 3.59 12.04 -11.54
C PRO A 66 2.61 13.19 -11.23
N SER A 67 3.15 14.35 -10.86
CA SER A 67 2.32 15.54 -10.60
C SER A 67 1.48 15.91 -11.82
N GLY A 68 0.16 15.99 -11.64
CA GLY A 68 -0.79 16.34 -12.71
C GLY A 68 -1.16 15.19 -13.65
N ALA A 69 -0.70 13.96 -13.38
CA ALA A 69 -1.22 12.78 -14.06
C ALA A 69 -2.70 12.56 -13.72
N GLU A 70 -3.45 12.00 -14.66
CA GLU A 70 -4.81 11.51 -14.40
C GLU A 70 -4.72 10.31 -13.44
N ALA A 71 -5.51 10.34 -12.38
CA ALA A 71 -5.51 9.31 -11.37
C ALA A 71 -6.32 8.10 -11.85
N ASP A 72 -5.64 6.95 -11.94
CA ASP A 72 -6.24 5.64 -12.22
C ASP A 72 -5.42 4.57 -11.51
N ILE A 73 -5.71 4.32 -10.24
CA ILE A 73 -4.94 3.43 -9.37
C ILE A 73 -4.83 2.02 -9.95
N ALA A 74 -5.84 1.55 -10.69
CA ALA A 74 -5.81 0.24 -11.32
C ALA A 74 -4.82 0.20 -12.49
N ALA A 75 -4.77 1.25 -13.32
CA ALA A 75 -3.77 1.37 -14.39
C ALA A 75 -2.37 1.60 -13.82
N GLU A 76 -2.24 2.43 -12.78
CA GLU A 76 -0.98 2.73 -12.11
C GLU A 76 -0.34 1.48 -11.52
N LEU A 77 -1.10 0.68 -10.77
CA LEU A 77 -0.63 -0.59 -10.20
C LEU A 77 -0.23 -1.60 -11.29
N ARG A 78 -0.95 -1.65 -12.42
CA ARG A 78 -0.61 -2.52 -13.57
C ARG A 78 0.60 -2.04 -14.36
N SER A 79 1.01 -0.79 -14.19
CA SER A 79 2.19 -0.22 -14.86
C SER A 79 3.51 -0.51 -14.12
N ILE A 80 3.46 -1.15 -12.96
CA ILE A 80 4.64 -1.45 -12.14
C ILE A 80 5.47 -2.55 -12.82
N ASP A 81 6.71 -2.22 -13.17
CA ASP A 81 7.65 -3.14 -13.82
C ASP A 81 8.30 -4.14 -12.83
N ASP A 82 8.32 -3.83 -11.54
CA ASP A 82 8.88 -4.71 -10.52
C ASP A 82 8.05 -5.99 -10.41
N GLN A 83 8.65 -7.14 -10.76
CA GLN A 83 7.91 -8.39 -10.92
C GLN A 83 7.19 -8.86 -9.65
N SER A 84 7.85 -8.80 -8.49
CA SER A 84 7.25 -9.15 -7.19
C SER A 84 6.06 -8.24 -6.84
N THR A 85 6.23 -6.94 -7.07
CA THR A 85 5.15 -5.98 -6.83
C THR A 85 4.02 -6.16 -7.83
N ALA A 86 4.31 -6.43 -9.10
CA ALA A 86 3.32 -6.63 -10.16
C ALA A 86 2.41 -7.83 -9.87
N LEU A 87 2.98 -8.94 -9.36
CA LEU A 87 2.19 -10.08 -8.90
C LEU A 87 1.29 -9.71 -7.71
N SER A 88 1.82 -8.96 -6.75
CA SER A 88 1.03 -8.45 -5.62
C SER A 88 -0.09 -7.50 -6.07
N ALA A 89 0.18 -6.67 -7.08
CA ALA A 89 -0.80 -5.77 -7.69
C ALA A 89 -1.93 -6.56 -8.37
N GLU A 90 -1.60 -7.60 -9.14
CA GLU A 90 -2.60 -8.51 -9.72
C GLU A 90 -3.42 -9.19 -8.63
N MET A 91 -2.79 -9.61 -7.53
CA MET A 91 -3.50 -10.23 -6.41
C MET A 91 -4.56 -9.31 -5.82
N ILE A 92 -4.21 -8.05 -5.52
CA ILE A 92 -5.16 -7.09 -4.91
C ILE A 92 -6.20 -6.56 -5.91
N LEU A 93 -5.92 -6.59 -7.22
CA LEU A 93 -6.82 -6.09 -8.26
C LEU A 93 -7.78 -7.15 -8.80
N ASP A 94 -7.28 -8.36 -9.04
CA ASP A 94 -7.92 -9.36 -9.90
C ASP A 94 -8.15 -10.70 -9.18
N ASN A 95 -7.32 -11.07 -8.19
CA ASN A 95 -7.44 -12.33 -7.42
C ASN A 95 -7.99 -12.15 -5.99
N VAL A 96 -8.77 -11.09 -5.75
CA VAL A 96 -9.54 -10.90 -4.52
C VAL A 96 -10.99 -11.33 -4.68
N ASP A 97 -11.64 -11.64 -3.55
CA ASP A 97 -13.08 -11.81 -3.53
C ASP A 97 -13.77 -10.53 -4.01
N ASN A 98 -14.63 -10.67 -5.03
CA ASN A 98 -15.34 -9.56 -5.66
C ASN A 98 -14.42 -8.45 -6.22
N ALA A 99 -13.52 -8.84 -7.13
CA ALA A 99 -12.56 -7.95 -7.80
C ALA A 99 -13.14 -6.61 -8.32
N ASP A 100 -14.36 -6.60 -8.84
CA ASP A 100 -15.00 -5.35 -9.30
C ASP A 100 -15.27 -4.38 -8.15
N ALA A 101 -15.79 -4.87 -7.01
CA ALA A 101 -16.01 -4.04 -5.83
C ALA A 101 -14.69 -3.56 -5.22
N SER A 102 -13.67 -4.41 -5.19
CA SER A 102 -12.35 -4.07 -4.65
C SER A 102 -11.65 -3.00 -5.50
N ARG A 103 -11.71 -3.10 -6.83
CA ARG A 103 -11.25 -2.03 -7.74
C ARG A 103 -12.00 -0.73 -7.55
N ALA A 104 -13.32 -0.80 -7.38
CA ALA A 104 -14.12 0.39 -7.10
C ALA A 104 -13.74 1.04 -5.75
N ALA A 105 -13.45 0.23 -4.74
CA ALA A 105 -13.01 0.71 -3.43
C ALA A 105 -11.62 1.36 -3.49
N LEU A 106 -10.68 0.78 -4.25
CA LEU A 106 -9.38 1.39 -4.52
C LEU A 106 -9.55 2.75 -5.22
N SER A 107 -10.30 2.78 -6.31
CA SER A 107 -10.51 4.00 -7.09
C SER A 107 -11.18 5.11 -6.27
N ALA A 108 -12.19 4.76 -5.48
CA ALA A 108 -12.87 5.73 -4.59
C ALA A 108 -11.95 6.36 -3.54
N VAL A 109 -10.82 5.73 -3.21
CA VAL A 109 -9.84 6.26 -2.25
C VAL A 109 -8.69 6.96 -2.96
N TYR A 110 -8.09 6.34 -3.96
CA TYR A 110 -6.82 6.77 -4.54
C TYR A 110 -6.98 7.60 -5.82
N ASP A 111 -8.13 7.54 -6.49
CA ASP A 111 -8.45 8.38 -7.66
C ASP A 111 -9.23 9.63 -7.30
N ASP A 112 -9.55 9.80 -6.02
CA ASP A 112 -10.17 11.00 -5.49
C ASP A 112 -9.29 12.22 -5.81
N PRO A 113 -9.82 13.29 -6.43
CA PRO A 113 -9.04 14.47 -6.83
C PRO A 113 -8.34 15.19 -5.67
N ALA A 114 -8.74 14.95 -4.42
CA ALA A 114 -8.06 15.51 -3.26
C ALA A 114 -6.76 14.74 -2.92
N VAL A 115 -6.56 13.52 -3.45
CA VAL A 115 -5.30 12.77 -3.34
C VAL A 115 -4.28 13.34 -4.32
N THR A 116 -3.33 14.09 -3.79
CA THR A 116 -2.33 14.82 -4.60
C THR A 116 -0.99 14.10 -4.69
N GLU A 117 -0.74 13.13 -3.81
CA GLU A 117 0.47 12.33 -3.82
C GLU A 117 0.12 10.87 -3.59
N LEU A 118 0.67 9.99 -4.43
CA LEU A 118 0.54 8.55 -4.33
C LEU A 118 1.88 7.89 -4.56
N ARG A 119 2.23 6.94 -3.70
CA ARG A 119 3.45 6.13 -3.79
C ARG A 119 3.13 4.66 -3.57
N VAL A 120 3.89 3.79 -4.21
CA VAL A 120 3.84 2.35 -4.02
C VAL A 120 5.22 1.84 -3.66
N PHE A 121 5.29 1.02 -2.62
CA PHE A 121 6.52 0.39 -2.15
C PHE A 121 6.42 -1.12 -2.28
N ASN A 122 7.53 -1.76 -2.65
CA ASN A 122 7.68 -3.21 -2.55
C ASN A 122 7.92 -3.61 -1.09
N LEU A 123 7.34 -4.74 -0.68
CA LEU A 123 7.48 -5.33 0.65
C LEU A 123 7.92 -6.80 0.54
N GLY A 124 8.48 -7.34 1.61
CA GLY A 124 8.87 -8.74 1.68
C GLY A 124 9.98 -9.01 2.67
N ASP A 125 10.38 -10.28 2.78
CA ASP A 125 11.57 -10.71 3.53
C ASP A 125 12.77 -11.03 2.61
N GLY A 126 12.62 -10.80 1.30
CA GLY A 126 13.64 -11.13 0.28
C GLY A 126 13.69 -12.61 -0.11
N GLU A 127 12.91 -13.47 0.55
CA GLU A 127 12.88 -14.90 0.32
C GLU A 127 11.48 -15.40 -0.06
N ALA A 128 10.63 -15.65 0.94
CA ALA A 128 9.32 -16.25 0.76
C ALA A 128 8.24 -15.19 0.63
N MET A 129 8.31 -14.15 1.45
CA MET A 129 7.24 -13.16 1.52
C MET A 129 7.44 -12.04 0.51
N SER A 130 6.38 -11.71 -0.22
CA SER A 130 6.34 -10.59 -1.16
C SER A 130 5.02 -9.84 -1.07
N GLY A 131 5.07 -8.54 -1.35
CA GLY A 131 3.93 -7.69 -1.12
C GLY A 131 4.09 -6.28 -1.67
N LEU A 132 3.10 -5.44 -1.38
CA LEU A 132 3.15 -4.03 -1.71
C LEU A 132 2.50 -3.18 -0.63
N LEU A 133 2.90 -1.91 -0.58
CA LEU A 133 2.24 -0.88 0.19
C LEU A 133 1.85 0.28 -0.72
N VAL A 134 0.56 0.59 -0.82
CA VAL A 134 0.05 1.80 -1.48
C VAL A 134 -0.21 2.86 -0.43
N VAL A 135 0.35 4.06 -0.62
CA VAL A 135 0.05 5.22 0.23
C VAL A 135 -0.43 6.39 -0.61
N GLY A 136 -1.53 6.99 -0.21
CA GLY A 136 -2.09 8.19 -0.83
C GLY A 136 -2.33 9.28 0.21
N ARG A 137 -1.88 10.51 -0.06
CA ARG A 137 -2.09 11.68 0.81
C ARG A 137 -3.07 12.67 0.19
N ARG A 138 -4.02 13.12 1.01
CA ARG A 138 -5.00 14.15 0.64
C ARG A 138 -4.53 15.55 1.06
N VAL A 139 -4.71 16.54 0.18
CA VAL A 139 -4.17 17.90 0.38
C VAL A 139 -4.94 18.71 1.44
N GLU A 140 -6.27 18.64 1.48
CA GLU A 140 -7.07 19.53 2.34
C GLU A 140 -7.10 19.10 3.80
N SER A 141 -7.17 17.79 4.06
CA SER A 141 -7.22 17.26 5.42
C SER A 141 -5.87 16.82 5.95
N ALA A 142 -4.85 16.76 5.08
CA ALA A 142 -3.55 16.18 5.41
C ALA A 142 -3.70 14.76 5.97
N ASP A 143 -4.62 13.97 5.43
CA ASP A 143 -4.75 12.56 5.82
C ASP A 143 -4.06 11.66 4.80
N ALA A 144 -3.47 10.57 5.28
CA ALA A 144 -2.97 9.48 4.45
C ALA A 144 -3.77 8.20 4.64
N THR A 145 -3.99 7.51 3.52
CA THR A 145 -4.53 6.15 3.51
C THR A 145 -3.44 5.20 3.04
N PHE A 146 -3.29 4.10 3.76
CA PHE A 146 -2.28 3.07 3.51
C PHE A 146 -3.01 1.76 3.27
N LEU A 147 -2.68 1.06 2.18
CA LEU A 147 -3.06 -0.33 1.95
C LEU A 147 -1.77 -1.14 1.97
N VAL A 148 -1.65 -2.05 2.92
CA VAL A 148 -0.55 -3.00 3.01
C VAL A 148 -1.08 -4.36 2.56
N PHE A 149 -0.31 -5.06 1.73
CA PHE A 149 -0.56 -6.43 1.33
C PHE A 149 0.74 -7.23 1.34
N LEU A 150 0.73 -8.42 1.93
CA LEU A 150 1.87 -9.32 2.03
C LEU A 150 1.40 -10.78 1.97
N LEU A 151 2.04 -11.59 1.13
CA LEU A 151 1.81 -13.02 1.01
C LEU A 151 3.14 -13.79 0.99
N ASP A 152 3.05 -15.12 1.17
CA ASP A 152 4.13 -16.11 1.01
C ASP A 152 4.17 -16.68 -0.42
#